data_AF-A0A2T2PXY6-F1
#
_entry.id   AF-A0A2T2PXY6-F1
#
_cell.length_a   1.000
_cell.length_b   1.000
_cell.length_c   1.000
_cell.angle_alpha   90.00
_cell.angle_beta   90.00
_cell.angle_gamma   90.00
#
_symmetry.space_group_name_H-M   'P 1'
#
loop_
_entity.id
_entity.type
_entity.pdbx_description
1 polymer ?
#
loop_
_entity_poly.entity_id
_entity_poly.type
_entity_poly.pdbx_seq_one_letter_code
_entity_poly.pdbx_strand_id
1 'polypeptide(L)'
;MDDYATDDMRAPTLEMCSGSLERLIDFCVTRWRLGKEEFEAFRPFATGTVLAAIEDRADAGNRQVWETMVQLCANVVGSPAAPWVRAQFERAWRDRSLFIWAEAAAKCLPAAEGLHKTIDALKTVQGRDLEKQMSALSWFGAPAVLDWIEARLPRQDVTASWGQLASVSDLNWSRVQSWLASGRPLSLVAIDALVSFIPRQGQARILTNLDPKLKGCGDRSMIVHALRTYEAQDGAPRVATKCSFIIQHVNELRTE
;
A
#
# COMPACT_ATOMS: atom_id res chain seq x y z
N MET A 1 -22.91 -22.35 -43.56
CA MET A 1 -21.59 -22.28 -42.88
C MET A 1 -21.44 -20.82 -42.59
N ASP A 2 -22.03 -20.40 -41.48
CA ASP A 2 -22.27 -18.99 -41.20
C ASP A 2 -20.96 -18.36 -40.73
N ASP A 3 -20.52 -17.40 -41.53
CA ASP A 3 -19.34 -16.60 -41.35
C ASP A 3 -19.59 -15.66 -40.15
N TYR A 4 -19.23 -16.12 -38.95
CA TYR A 4 -19.14 -15.26 -37.77
C TYR A 4 -17.96 -14.31 -37.97
N ALA A 5 -18.18 -13.25 -38.73
CA ALA A 5 -17.25 -12.13 -38.84
C ALA A 5 -17.10 -11.48 -37.45
N THR A 6 -16.01 -11.82 -36.76
CA THR A 6 -15.62 -11.27 -35.45
C THR A 6 -15.04 -9.86 -35.53
N ASP A 7 -15.30 -9.12 -36.62
CA ASP A 7 -14.58 -7.88 -36.94
C ASP A 7 -15.08 -6.65 -36.13
N ASP A 8 -16.20 -6.77 -35.42
CA ASP A 8 -16.86 -5.65 -34.71
C ASP A 8 -16.93 -5.80 -33.17
N MET A 9 -16.30 -6.82 -32.58
CA MET A 9 -16.25 -7.01 -31.12
C MET A 9 -14.93 -6.49 -30.51
N ARG A 10 -14.51 -5.27 -30.84
CA ARG A 10 -13.38 -4.66 -30.14
C ARG A 10 -13.77 -4.34 -28.71
N ALA A 11 -12.91 -4.74 -27.76
CA ALA A 11 -13.09 -4.35 -26.36
C ALA A 11 -13.16 -2.82 -26.26
N PRO A 12 -14.11 -2.26 -25.50
CA PRO A 12 -14.28 -0.82 -25.42
C PRO A 12 -13.02 -0.16 -24.85
N THR A 13 -12.62 0.97 -25.44
CA THR A 13 -11.53 1.81 -24.92
C THR A 13 -12.03 2.76 -23.83
N LEU A 14 -11.09 3.37 -23.10
CA LEU A 14 -11.44 4.36 -22.06
C LEU A 14 -12.13 5.57 -22.70
N GLU A 15 -11.65 6.03 -23.85
CA GLU A 15 -12.22 7.15 -24.60
C GLU A 15 -13.65 6.88 -25.05
N MET A 16 -13.95 5.63 -25.45
CA MET A 16 -15.31 5.23 -25.84
C MET A 16 -16.29 5.23 -24.66
N CYS A 17 -15.78 5.06 -23.43
CA CYS A 17 -16.61 4.95 -22.23
C CYS A 17 -16.71 6.26 -21.45
N SER A 18 -15.76 7.17 -21.59
CA SER A 18 -15.65 8.39 -20.76
C SER A 18 -16.85 9.35 -20.86
N GLY A 19 -17.65 9.25 -21.93
CA GLY A 19 -18.87 10.05 -22.10
C GLY A 19 -20.09 9.54 -21.32
N SER A 20 -20.04 8.35 -20.71
CA SER A 20 -21.15 7.78 -19.93
C SER A 20 -20.63 7.20 -18.61
N LEU A 21 -21.17 7.70 -17.50
CA LEU A 21 -20.77 7.27 -16.16
C LEU A 21 -20.95 5.75 -15.97
N GLU A 22 -22.07 5.21 -16.43
CA GLU A 22 -22.36 3.77 -16.36
C GLU A 22 -21.32 2.96 -17.14
N ARG A 23 -21.06 3.33 -18.40
CA ARG A 23 -20.08 2.64 -19.25
C ARG A 23 -18.66 2.77 -18.70
N LEU A 24 -18.33 3.91 -18.09
CA LEU A 24 -17.03 4.13 -17.46
C LEU A 24 -16.85 3.27 -16.20
N ILE A 25 -17.89 3.12 -15.38
CA ILE A 25 -17.89 2.21 -14.23
C ILE A 25 -17.74 0.77 -14.69
N ASP A 26 -18.51 0.33 -15.68
CA ASP A 26 -18.41 -1.02 -16.22
C ASP A 26 -17.04 -1.28 -16.84
N PHE A 27 -16.49 -0.30 -17.56
CA PHE A 27 -15.12 -0.35 -18.04
C PHE A 27 -14.16 -0.62 -16.89
N CYS A 28 -14.23 0.17 -15.80
CA CYS A 28 -13.37 -0.01 -14.64
C CYS A 28 -13.50 -1.39 -13.98
N VAL A 29 -14.72 -1.93 -13.86
CA VAL A 29 -14.97 -3.25 -13.28
C VAL A 29 -14.28 -4.37 -14.07
N THR A 30 -14.21 -4.24 -15.40
CA THR A 30 -13.54 -5.23 -16.26
C THR A 30 -12.01 -5.16 -16.23
N ARG A 31 -11.43 -4.09 -15.66
CA ARG A 31 -9.99 -3.93 -15.64
C ARG A 31 -9.38 -4.69 -14.49
N TRP A 32 -8.29 -5.38 -14.79
CA TRP A 32 -7.43 -5.96 -13.76
C TRP A 32 -6.85 -4.90 -12.82
N ARG A 33 -6.60 -3.68 -13.34
CA ARG A 33 -6.01 -2.57 -12.60
C ARG A 33 -6.56 -1.24 -13.09
N LEU A 34 -6.82 -0.35 -12.15
CA LEU A 34 -7.08 1.06 -12.41
C LEU A 34 -5.82 1.89 -12.14
N GLY A 35 -5.61 2.90 -12.96
CA GLY A 35 -4.54 3.88 -12.86
C GLY A 35 -5.09 5.30 -12.98
N LYS A 36 -4.15 6.24 -13.14
CA LYS A 36 -4.46 7.66 -13.17
C LYS A 36 -5.43 8.03 -14.29
N GLU A 37 -5.28 7.44 -15.47
CA GLU A 37 -6.12 7.73 -16.64
C GLU A 37 -7.57 7.35 -16.39
N GLU A 38 -7.82 6.16 -15.82
CA GLU A 38 -9.17 5.72 -15.48
C GLU A 38 -9.82 6.62 -14.42
N PHE A 39 -9.06 7.07 -13.42
CA PHE A 39 -9.60 7.96 -12.39
C PHE A 39 -9.91 9.36 -12.94
N GLU A 40 -9.03 9.92 -13.76
CA GLU A 40 -9.22 11.26 -14.37
C GLU A 40 -10.40 11.29 -15.35
N ALA A 41 -10.77 10.15 -15.96
CA ALA A 41 -11.93 10.07 -16.84
C ALA A 41 -13.26 10.39 -16.15
N PHE A 42 -13.33 10.34 -14.80
CA PHE A 42 -14.52 10.70 -14.04
C PHE A 42 -14.68 12.21 -13.82
N ARG A 43 -13.64 13.02 -14.10
CA ARG A 43 -13.63 14.48 -13.86
C ARG A 43 -14.82 15.25 -14.45
N PRO A 44 -15.41 14.89 -15.61
CA PRO A 44 -16.58 15.57 -16.14
C PRO A 44 -17.88 15.36 -15.35
N PHE A 45 -17.96 14.35 -14.49
CA PHE A 45 -19.18 14.01 -13.74
C PHE A 45 -19.21 14.68 -12.37
N ALA A 46 -20.40 15.09 -11.93
CA ALA A 46 -20.57 15.65 -10.59
C ALA A 46 -20.29 14.57 -9.52
N THR A 47 -19.50 14.93 -8.51
CA THR A 47 -19.06 14.01 -7.44
C THR A 47 -20.22 13.28 -6.76
N GLY A 48 -21.35 13.97 -6.49
CA GLY A 48 -22.53 13.35 -5.90
C GLY A 48 -23.19 12.29 -6.80
N THR A 49 -23.23 12.53 -8.11
CA THR A 49 -23.73 11.56 -9.10
C THR A 49 -22.81 10.35 -9.19
N VAL A 50 -21.49 10.56 -9.17
CA VAL A 50 -20.50 9.47 -9.15
C VAL A 50 -20.67 8.63 -7.89
N LEU A 51 -20.78 9.27 -6.72
CA LEU A 51 -20.97 8.55 -5.46
C LEU A 51 -22.26 7.71 -5.49
N ALA A 52 -23.41 8.30 -5.87
CA ALA A 52 -24.67 7.55 -5.95
C ALA A 52 -24.56 6.31 -6.86
N ALA A 53 -23.95 6.46 -8.05
CA ALA A 53 -23.73 5.34 -8.96
C ALA A 53 -22.79 4.26 -8.37
N ILE A 54 -21.76 4.66 -7.62
CA ILE A 54 -20.86 3.74 -6.91
C ILE A 54 -21.62 2.96 -5.84
N GLU A 55 -22.44 3.62 -5.04
CA GLU A 55 -23.23 3.00 -3.96
C GLU A 55 -24.19 1.95 -4.54
N ASP A 56 -24.98 2.32 -5.55
CA ASP A 56 -25.92 1.42 -6.23
C ASP A 56 -25.20 0.20 -6.82
N ARG A 57 -24.05 0.41 -7.48
CA ARG A 57 -23.30 -0.66 -8.14
C ARG A 57 -22.64 -1.60 -7.13
N ALA A 58 -22.18 -1.09 -5.99
CA ALA A 58 -21.54 -1.87 -4.94
C ALA A 58 -22.51 -2.83 -4.23
N ASP A 59 -23.77 -2.42 -4.09
CA ASP A 59 -24.83 -3.21 -3.46
C ASP A 59 -25.35 -4.31 -4.37
N ALA A 60 -25.49 -4.03 -5.67
CA ALA A 60 -25.87 -5.02 -6.68
C ALA A 60 -24.73 -5.97 -7.09
N GLY A 61 -23.50 -5.65 -6.71
CA GLY A 61 -22.28 -6.27 -7.23
C GLY A 61 -21.72 -7.43 -6.41
N ASN A 62 -20.93 -8.27 -7.07
CA ASN A 62 -20.07 -9.24 -6.39
C ASN A 62 -18.86 -8.55 -5.72
N ARG A 63 -17.98 -9.34 -5.09
CA ARG A 63 -16.77 -8.82 -4.42
C ARG A 63 -15.90 -7.95 -5.33
N GLN A 64 -15.63 -8.37 -6.57
CA GLN A 64 -14.78 -7.63 -7.50
C GLN A 64 -15.38 -6.25 -7.81
N VAL A 65 -16.68 -6.22 -8.10
CA VAL A 65 -17.41 -4.96 -8.34
C VAL A 65 -17.29 -4.05 -7.12
N TRP A 66 -17.51 -4.57 -5.93
CA TRP A 66 -17.39 -3.80 -4.69
C TRP A 66 -15.96 -3.29 -4.44
N GLU A 67 -14.93 -4.10 -4.66
CA GLU A 67 -13.53 -3.66 -4.51
C GLU A 67 -13.21 -2.51 -5.49
N THR A 68 -13.69 -2.60 -6.73
CA THR A 68 -13.59 -1.50 -7.71
C THR A 68 -14.31 -0.25 -7.21
N MET A 69 -15.50 -0.37 -6.65
CA MET A 69 -16.29 0.76 -6.12
C MET A 69 -15.57 1.45 -4.96
N VAL A 70 -15.00 0.68 -4.02
CA VAL A 70 -14.18 1.21 -2.92
C VAL A 70 -12.94 1.93 -3.45
N GLN A 71 -12.29 1.38 -4.48
CA GLN A 71 -11.13 2.03 -5.09
C GLN A 71 -11.49 3.34 -5.80
N LEU A 72 -12.66 3.42 -6.46
CA LEU A 72 -13.17 4.65 -7.05
C LEU A 72 -13.53 5.68 -5.99
N CYS A 73 -14.11 5.30 -4.85
CA CYS A 73 -14.29 6.23 -3.73
C CYS A 73 -12.96 6.86 -3.30
N ALA A 74 -11.91 6.04 -3.17
CA ALA A 74 -10.59 6.49 -2.75
C ALA A 74 -9.95 7.49 -3.73
N ASN A 75 -10.10 7.26 -5.04
CA ASN A 75 -9.32 7.94 -6.08
C ASN A 75 -10.10 8.94 -6.93
N VAL A 76 -11.43 8.93 -6.85
CA VAL A 76 -12.32 9.82 -7.63
C VAL A 76 -13.18 10.69 -6.71
N VAL A 77 -13.83 10.09 -5.71
CA VAL A 77 -14.78 10.82 -4.86
C VAL A 77 -14.07 11.56 -3.72
N GLY A 78 -13.19 10.88 -2.98
CA GLY A 78 -12.47 11.44 -1.84
C GLY A 78 -13.34 11.62 -0.59
N SER A 79 -13.12 12.71 0.15
CA SER A 79 -13.77 12.95 1.45
C SER A 79 -15.31 12.92 1.46
N PRO A 80 -16.05 13.30 0.39
CA PRO A 80 -17.51 13.14 0.35
C PRO A 80 -17.98 11.68 0.50
N ALA A 81 -17.16 10.69 0.14
CA ALA A 81 -17.48 9.27 0.32
C ALA A 81 -17.32 8.78 1.77
N ALA A 82 -16.88 9.62 2.71
CA ALA A 82 -16.56 9.20 4.08
C ALA A 82 -17.68 8.41 4.79
N PRO A 83 -18.96 8.83 4.75
CA PRO A 83 -20.04 8.07 5.40
C PRO A 83 -20.16 6.65 4.85
N TRP A 84 -20.11 6.52 3.53
CA TRP A 84 -20.22 5.23 2.86
C TRP A 84 -18.99 4.34 3.11
N VAL A 85 -17.77 4.85 2.91
CA VAL A 85 -16.51 4.12 3.15
C VAL A 85 -16.44 3.59 4.59
N ARG A 86 -16.90 4.37 5.58
CA ARG A 86 -16.99 3.93 6.97
C ARG A 86 -17.89 2.71 7.14
N ALA A 87 -19.05 2.71 6.48
CA ALA A 87 -20.00 1.59 6.53
C ALA A 87 -19.47 0.31 5.86
N GLN A 88 -18.53 0.43 4.91
CA GLN A 88 -17.97 -0.72 4.18
C GLN A 88 -16.96 -1.56 4.98
N PHE A 89 -16.54 -1.12 6.17
CA PHE A 89 -15.48 -1.82 6.91
C PHE A 89 -15.82 -3.28 7.24
N GLU A 90 -17.03 -3.56 7.74
CA GLU A 90 -17.37 -4.93 8.18
C GLU A 90 -17.36 -5.91 7.01
N ARG A 91 -17.82 -5.45 5.83
CA ARG A 91 -17.71 -6.21 4.58
C ARG A 91 -16.25 -6.43 4.20
N ALA A 92 -15.42 -5.39 4.24
CA ALA A 92 -14.00 -5.48 3.92
C ALA A 92 -13.26 -6.46 4.83
N TRP A 93 -13.59 -6.46 6.12
CA TRP A 93 -13.01 -7.36 7.10
C TRP A 93 -13.38 -8.81 6.83
N ARG A 94 -14.69 -9.10 6.69
CA ARG A 94 -15.21 -10.44 6.39
C ARG A 94 -14.63 -11.01 5.10
N ASP A 95 -14.55 -10.18 4.06
CA ASP A 95 -14.15 -10.62 2.73
C ASP A 95 -12.60 -10.66 2.56
N ARG A 96 -11.83 -10.35 3.61
CA ARG A 96 -10.35 -10.23 3.58
C ARG A 96 -9.86 -9.20 2.55
N SER A 97 -10.56 -8.08 2.45
CA SER A 97 -10.27 -6.96 1.54
C SER A 97 -9.82 -5.71 2.30
N LEU A 98 -9.23 -5.89 3.48
CA LEU A 98 -8.79 -4.80 4.35
C LEU A 98 -7.80 -3.85 3.63
N PHE A 99 -6.95 -4.38 2.75
CA PHE A 99 -6.01 -3.56 1.96
C PHE A 99 -6.70 -2.54 1.05
N ILE A 100 -7.79 -2.94 0.38
CA ILE A 100 -8.56 -2.07 -0.52
C ILE A 100 -9.34 -1.04 0.29
N TRP A 101 -9.98 -1.48 1.39
CA TRP A 101 -10.69 -0.57 2.28
C TRP A 101 -9.75 0.45 2.94
N ALA A 102 -8.54 0.05 3.35
CA ALA A 102 -7.59 0.95 4.00
C ALA A 102 -7.11 2.07 3.06
N GLU A 103 -7.01 1.81 1.74
CA GLU A 103 -6.75 2.88 0.76
C GLU A 103 -7.86 3.93 0.79
N ALA A 104 -9.12 3.49 0.72
CA ALA A 104 -10.27 4.38 0.79
C ALA A 104 -10.36 5.10 2.14
N ALA A 105 -10.08 4.39 3.24
CA ALA A 105 -10.06 4.97 4.57
C ALA A 105 -9.02 6.09 4.68
N ALA A 106 -7.81 5.87 4.17
CA ALA A 106 -6.73 6.87 4.21
C ALA A 106 -7.05 8.13 3.38
N LYS A 107 -7.85 8.02 2.31
CA LYS A 107 -8.18 9.13 1.40
C LYS A 107 -9.52 9.80 1.67
N CYS A 108 -10.47 9.08 2.27
CA CYS A 108 -11.83 9.57 2.50
C CYS A 108 -12.10 9.92 3.98
N LEU A 109 -11.50 9.22 4.94
CA LEU A 109 -11.79 9.40 6.36
C LEU A 109 -10.76 10.33 7.04
N PRO A 110 -11.07 10.87 8.23
CA PRO A 110 -10.05 11.46 9.10
C PRO A 110 -8.91 10.45 9.35
N ALA A 111 -7.66 10.90 9.22
CA ALA A 111 -6.48 10.02 9.23
C ALA A 111 -6.43 9.08 10.45
N ALA A 112 -6.71 9.61 11.65
CA ALA A 112 -6.70 8.81 12.89
C ALA A 112 -7.80 7.74 12.90
N GLU A 113 -8.96 8.00 12.30
CA GLU A 113 -10.10 7.09 12.31
C GLU A 113 -9.77 5.80 11.52
N GLY A 114 -9.36 5.96 10.25
CA GLY A 114 -9.02 4.83 9.38
C GLY A 114 -7.85 4.00 9.93
N LEU A 115 -6.81 4.68 10.45
CA LEU A 115 -5.65 4.03 11.03
C LEU A 115 -6.02 3.20 12.25
N HIS A 116 -6.72 3.79 13.23
CA HIS A 116 -7.10 3.09 14.45
C HIS A 116 -7.97 1.86 14.15
N LYS A 117 -8.95 2.01 13.25
CA LYS A 117 -9.83 0.90 12.86
C LYS A 117 -9.05 -0.25 12.20
N THR A 118 -8.05 0.08 11.37
CA THR A 118 -7.17 -0.92 10.75
C THR A 118 -6.31 -1.63 11.79
N ILE A 119 -5.68 -0.88 12.71
CA ILE A 119 -4.87 -1.43 13.80
C ILE A 119 -5.72 -2.37 14.67
N ASP A 120 -6.94 -1.95 15.02
CA ASP A 120 -7.85 -2.71 15.86
C ASP A 120 -8.24 -4.04 15.21
N ALA A 121 -8.54 -4.04 13.90
CA ALA A 121 -8.82 -5.26 13.16
C ALA A 121 -7.66 -6.27 13.25
N LEU A 122 -6.43 -5.78 13.06
CA LEU A 122 -5.21 -6.58 13.06
C LEU A 122 -4.84 -7.14 14.44
N LYS A 123 -5.39 -6.60 15.55
CA LYS A 123 -5.11 -7.10 16.90
C LYS A 123 -5.46 -8.58 17.07
N THR A 124 -6.48 -9.03 16.34
CA THR A 124 -7.05 -10.39 16.40
C THR A 124 -6.39 -11.39 15.44
N VAL A 125 -5.50 -10.92 14.56
CA VAL A 125 -4.84 -11.76 13.54
C VAL A 125 -3.44 -12.13 13.98
N GLN A 126 -3.01 -13.35 13.66
CA GLN A 126 -1.66 -13.85 13.98
C GLN A 126 -1.05 -14.61 12.81
N GLY A 127 0.27 -14.81 12.89
CA GLY A 127 1.03 -15.63 11.93
C GLY A 127 0.90 -15.14 10.48
N ARG A 128 0.79 -16.11 9.55
CA ARG A 128 0.75 -15.83 8.10
C ARG A 128 -0.44 -14.97 7.66
N ASP A 129 -1.56 -15.02 8.39
CA ASP A 129 -2.72 -14.17 8.06
C ASP A 129 -2.48 -12.71 8.44
N LEU A 130 -1.68 -12.45 9.49
CA LEU A 130 -1.28 -11.10 9.85
C LEU A 130 -0.36 -10.52 8.77
N GLU A 131 0.64 -11.30 8.33
CA GLU A 131 1.56 -10.86 7.28
C GLU A 131 0.85 -10.48 5.97
N LYS A 132 -0.22 -11.20 5.62
CA LYS A 132 -1.04 -10.90 4.44
C LYS A 132 -1.84 -9.61 4.58
N GLN A 133 -2.28 -9.26 5.78
CA GLN A 133 -3.20 -8.16 6.01
C GLN A 133 -2.53 -6.88 6.51
N MET A 134 -1.35 -6.96 7.15
CA MET A 134 -0.66 -5.79 7.71
C MET A 134 -0.25 -4.76 6.65
N SER A 135 -0.15 -5.16 5.37
CA SER A 135 0.07 -4.25 4.25
C SER A 135 -1.02 -3.18 4.12
N ALA A 136 -2.21 -3.39 4.70
CA ALA A 136 -3.26 -2.37 4.75
C ALA A 136 -2.79 -1.10 5.48
N LEU A 137 -1.90 -1.25 6.48
CA LEU A 137 -1.34 -0.11 7.22
C LEU A 137 -0.45 0.80 6.35
N SER A 138 0.03 0.30 5.20
CA SER A 138 0.89 1.06 4.30
C SER A 138 0.25 2.34 3.77
N TRP A 139 -1.09 2.40 3.70
CA TRP A 139 -1.80 3.56 3.16
C TRP A 139 -1.80 4.79 4.07
N PHE A 140 -1.51 4.63 5.37
CA PHE A 140 -1.65 5.73 6.33
C PHE A 140 -0.38 6.57 6.50
N GLY A 141 0.79 6.05 6.13
CA GLY A 141 2.05 6.82 6.20
C GLY A 141 2.35 7.42 7.57
N ALA A 142 1.98 6.73 8.66
CA ALA A 142 1.97 7.31 10.01
C ALA A 142 3.02 6.70 10.94
N PRO A 143 3.72 7.52 11.77
CA PRO A 143 4.67 7.02 12.77
C PRO A 143 4.09 6.00 13.75
N ALA A 144 2.80 6.10 14.06
CA ALA A 144 2.11 5.15 14.93
C ALA A 144 2.10 3.72 14.39
N VAL A 145 2.30 3.53 13.08
CA VAL A 145 2.50 2.19 12.48
C VAL A 145 3.87 1.63 12.87
N LEU A 146 4.89 2.46 13.03
CA LEU A 146 6.22 2.02 13.50
C LEU A 146 6.13 1.55 14.97
N ASP A 147 5.39 2.27 15.81
CA ASP A 147 5.14 1.87 17.20
C ASP A 147 4.36 0.53 17.24
N TRP A 148 3.40 0.35 16.32
CA TRP A 148 2.69 -0.91 16.16
C TRP A 148 3.61 -2.06 15.73
N ILE A 149 4.56 -1.82 14.81
CA ILE A 149 5.57 -2.80 14.41
C ILE A 149 6.39 -3.21 15.64
N GLU A 150 6.92 -2.25 16.40
CA GLU A 150 7.71 -2.51 17.61
C GLU A 150 6.96 -3.37 18.63
N ALA A 151 5.65 -3.15 18.77
CA ALA A 151 4.79 -3.89 19.70
C ALA A 151 4.37 -5.30 19.22
N ARG A 152 4.37 -5.55 17.90
CA ARG A 152 3.79 -6.78 17.31
C ARG A 152 4.79 -7.67 16.59
N LEU A 153 6.02 -7.22 16.40
CA LEU A 153 7.04 -7.94 15.66
C LEU A 153 7.28 -9.34 16.25
N PRO A 154 7.24 -10.42 15.44
CA PRO A 154 7.54 -11.74 15.94
C PRO A 154 9.03 -11.85 16.31
N ARG A 155 9.33 -12.68 17.32
CA ARG A 155 10.72 -12.93 17.76
C ARG A 155 11.55 -13.71 16.73
N GLN A 156 10.88 -14.48 15.88
CA GLN A 156 11.47 -15.34 14.86
C GLN A 156 10.74 -15.10 13.52
N ASP A 157 11.35 -15.56 12.43
CA ASP A 157 10.75 -15.52 11.08
C ASP A 157 10.31 -14.13 10.61
N VAL A 158 11.06 -13.08 10.96
CA VAL A 158 10.81 -11.71 10.49
C VAL A 158 10.94 -11.68 8.96
N THR A 159 9.83 -11.54 8.26
CA THR A 159 9.77 -11.43 6.81
C THR A 159 10.09 -10.02 6.32
N ALA A 160 10.49 -9.88 5.05
CA ALA A 160 10.82 -8.58 4.46
C ALA A 160 9.61 -7.62 4.39
N SER A 161 8.38 -8.14 4.49
CA SER A 161 7.16 -7.34 4.52
C SER A 161 7.09 -6.40 5.72
N TRP A 162 7.73 -6.72 6.84
CA TRP A 162 7.82 -5.82 7.99
C TRP A 162 8.68 -4.59 7.67
N GLY A 163 9.83 -4.80 7.03
CA GLY A 163 10.68 -3.69 6.56
C GLY A 163 10.00 -2.85 5.48
N GLN A 164 9.29 -3.50 4.54
CA GLN A 164 8.49 -2.79 3.54
C GLN A 164 7.40 -1.93 4.17
N LEU A 165 6.70 -2.45 5.19
CA LEU A 165 5.70 -1.66 5.91
C LEU A 165 6.35 -0.47 6.63
N ALA A 166 7.48 -0.69 7.29
CA ALA A 166 8.22 0.38 7.95
C ALA A 166 8.65 1.49 6.98
N SER A 167 9.16 1.15 5.78
CA SER A 167 9.64 2.16 4.82
C SER A 167 8.55 3.12 4.35
N VAL A 168 7.29 2.68 4.34
CA VAL A 168 6.13 3.51 3.95
C VAL A 168 5.40 4.13 5.14
N SER A 169 5.95 4.02 6.36
CA SER A 169 5.29 4.44 7.60
C SER A 169 6.01 5.59 8.30
N ASP A 170 6.50 6.56 7.53
CA ASP A 170 7.21 7.74 8.04
C ASP A 170 8.51 7.42 8.82
N LEU A 171 9.26 6.42 8.35
CA LEU A 171 10.51 6.00 8.96
C LEU A 171 11.63 7.04 8.75
N ASN A 172 12.28 7.41 9.85
CA ASN A 172 13.44 8.30 9.85
C ASN A 172 14.74 7.57 10.24
N TRP A 173 15.87 8.17 9.91
CA TRP A 173 17.19 7.60 10.15
C TRP A 173 17.50 7.38 11.63
N SER A 174 17.06 8.27 12.53
CA SER A 174 17.27 8.09 13.97
C SER A 174 16.63 6.79 14.49
N ARG A 175 15.42 6.48 14.02
CA ARG A 175 14.73 5.23 14.37
C ARG A 175 15.41 4.01 13.75
N VAL A 176 15.90 4.12 12.51
CA VAL A 176 16.73 3.07 11.89
C VAL A 176 17.97 2.77 12.73
N GLN A 177 18.70 3.79 13.19
CA GLN A 177 19.88 3.60 14.04
C GLN A 177 19.53 2.93 15.36
N SER A 178 18.42 3.33 15.99
CA SER A 178 17.93 2.71 17.22
C SER A 178 17.60 1.22 17.02
N TRP A 179 16.94 0.88 15.92
CA TRP A 179 16.62 -0.51 15.57
C TRP A 179 17.84 -1.36 15.26
N LEU A 180 18.85 -0.81 14.55
CA LEU A 180 20.12 -1.50 14.33
C LEU A 180 20.85 -1.77 15.65
N ALA A 181 20.93 -0.78 16.54
CA ALA A 181 21.58 -0.90 17.84
C ALA A 181 20.87 -1.88 18.80
N SER A 182 19.55 -2.00 18.69
CA SER A 182 18.76 -2.95 19.48
C SER A 182 18.97 -4.41 19.07
N GLY A 183 19.56 -4.66 17.91
CA GLY A 183 19.71 -6.00 17.35
C GLY A 183 18.37 -6.61 16.94
N ARG A 184 18.34 -7.93 16.85
CA ARG A 184 17.16 -8.66 16.37
C ARG A 184 16.02 -8.63 17.38
N PRO A 185 14.75 -8.58 16.93
CA PRO A 185 14.32 -8.65 15.53
C PRO A 185 14.30 -7.30 14.77
N LEU A 186 14.39 -6.17 15.46
CA LEU A 186 14.21 -4.84 14.87
C LEU A 186 15.28 -4.45 13.85
N SER A 187 16.52 -4.87 14.06
CA SER A 187 17.60 -4.64 13.10
C SER A 187 17.31 -5.25 11.72
N LEU A 188 16.57 -6.38 11.67
CA LEU A 188 16.14 -7.00 10.40
C LEU A 188 15.08 -6.14 9.69
N VAL A 189 14.15 -5.55 10.45
CA VAL A 189 13.17 -4.60 9.91
C VAL A 189 13.87 -3.37 9.35
N ALA A 190 14.87 -2.85 10.07
CA ALA A 190 15.66 -1.70 9.65
C ALA A 190 16.35 -1.92 8.30
N ILE A 191 17.11 -3.03 8.16
CA ILE A 191 17.80 -3.31 6.89
C ILE A 191 16.83 -3.60 5.74
N ASP A 192 15.70 -4.26 5.98
CA ASP A 192 14.70 -4.50 4.92
C ASP A 192 13.94 -3.22 4.53
N ALA A 193 13.73 -2.29 5.46
CA ALA A 193 13.21 -0.97 5.17
C ALA A 193 14.19 -0.17 4.30
N LEU A 194 15.50 -0.20 4.62
CA LEU A 194 16.55 0.43 3.80
C LEU A 194 16.59 -0.13 2.38
N VAL A 195 16.44 -1.44 2.20
CA VAL A 195 16.30 -2.04 0.86
C VAL A 195 15.07 -1.50 0.13
N SER A 196 13.97 -1.23 0.84
CA SER A 196 12.73 -0.75 0.23
C SER A 196 12.78 0.71 -0.24
N PHE A 197 13.76 1.49 0.23
CA PHE A 197 14.04 2.84 -0.30
C PHE A 197 14.91 2.83 -1.57
N ILE A 198 15.47 1.68 -1.97
CA ILE A 198 16.28 1.54 -3.18
C ILE A 198 15.38 1.06 -4.33
N PRO A 199 15.22 1.85 -5.41
CA PRO A 199 14.38 1.47 -6.55
C PRO A 199 14.88 0.18 -7.20
N ARG A 200 13.96 -0.74 -7.53
CA ARG A 200 14.32 -1.96 -8.26
C ARG A 200 13.20 -2.48 -9.14
N GLN A 201 13.58 -3.18 -10.21
CA GLN A 201 12.62 -3.90 -11.03
C GLN A 201 11.88 -4.96 -10.19
N GLY A 202 10.57 -5.07 -10.40
CA GLY A 202 9.74 -6.02 -9.66
C GLY A 202 9.43 -5.64 -8.20
N GLN A 203 9.72 -4.40 -7.77
CA GLN A 203 9.33 -3.95 -6.43
C GLN A 203 7.80 -3.97 -6.24
N ALA A 204 7.37 -4.11 -4.98
CA ALA A 204 5.96 -4.09 -4.64
C ALA A 204 5.32 -2.78 -5.11
N ARG A 205 4.16 -2.87 -5.78
CA ARG A 205 3.48 -1.71 -6.38
C ARG A 205 3.23 -0.58 -5.39
N ILE A 206 2.95 -0.92 -4.13
CA ILE A 206 2.73 0.08 -3.08
C ILE A 206 3.95 1.00 -2.89
N LEU A 207 5.17 0.48 -3.05
CA LEU A 207 6.40 1.28 -2.98
C LEU A 207 6.52 2.21 -4.19
N THR A 208 6.08 1.78 -5.36
CA THR A 208 6.01 2.64 -6.56
C THR A 208 4.95 3.72 -6.42
N ASN A 209 3.80 3.39 -5.81
CA ASN A 209 2.69 4.33 -5.64
C ASN A 209 2.97 5.40 -4.59
N LEU A 210 3.59 5.01 -3.47
CA LEU A 210 3.85 5.92 -2.35
C LEU A 210 5.22 6.59 -2.43
N ASP A 211 6.14 6.07 -3.24
CA ASP A 211 7.48 6.60 -3.47
C ASP A 211 8.22 6.99 -2.17
N PRO A 212 8.38 6.06 -1.20
CA PRO A 212 8.86 6.41 0.12
C PRO A 212 10.31 6.91 0.09
N LYS A 213 10.62 7.84 0.99
CA LYS A 213 11.94 8.45 1.17
C LYS A 213 12.36 8.38 2.63
N LEU A 214 13.63 8.04 2.86
CA LEU A 214 14.20 8.03 4.21
C LEU A 214 14.41 9.47 4.70
N LYS A 215 13.82 9.79 5.85
CA LYS A 215 13.90 11.14 6.45
C LYS A 215 15.06 11.29 7.40
N GLY A 216 15.59 12.51 7.50
CA GLY A 216 16.61 12.87 8.50
C GLY A 216 17.92 12.09 8.34
N CYS A 217 18.17 11.54 7.16
CA CYS A 217 19.46 10.96 6.84
C CYS A 217 20.44 12.10 6.57
N GLY A 218 21.57 12.09 7.26
CA GLY A 218 22.71 12.94 6.91
C GLY A 218 23.43 12.40 5.68
N ASP A 219 24.76 12.42 5.74
CA ASP A 219 25.59 11.89 4.65
C ASP A 219 25.43 10.36 4.48
N ARG A 220 25.49 9.89 3.23
CA ARG A 220 25.48 8.47 2.85
C ARG A 220 26.60 7.68 3.53
N SER A 221 27.73 8.33 3.81
CA SER A 221 28.82 7.74 4.59
C SER A 221 28.37 7.26 5.97
N MET A 222 27.40 7.94 6.60
CA MET A 222 26.84 7.54 7.90
C MET A 222 26.04 6.23 7.78
N ILE A 223 25.28 6.06 6.70
CA ILE A 223 24.56 4.81 6.43
C ILE A 223 25.57 3.67 6.26
N VAL A 224 26.57 3.86 5.39
CA VAL A 224 27.59 2.83 5.12
C VAL A 224 28.32 2.45 6.40
N HIS A 225 28.72 3.42 7.22
CA HIS A 225 29.38 3.16 8.49
C HIS A 225 28.48 2.38 9.45
N ALA A 226 27.23 2.79 9.64
CA ALA A 226 26.29 2.10 10.52
C ALA A 226 26.05 0.64 10.08
N LEU A 227 25.91 0.40 8.78
CA LEU A 227 25.69 -0.93 8.23
C LEU A 227 26.92 -1.84 8.38
N ARG A 228 28.13 -1.31 8.14
CA ARG A 228 29.38 -2.08 8.35
C ARG A 228 29.58 -2.42 9.82
N THR A 229 29.31 -1.49 10.72
CA THR A 229 29.38 -1.73 12.17
C THR A 229 28.39 -2.80 12.58
N TYR A 230 27.15 -2.73 12.09
CA TYR A 230 26.12 -3.74 12.38
C TYR A 230 26.47 -5.12 11.79
N GLU A 231 26.92 -5.18 10.54
CA GLU A 231 27.34 -6.42 9.88
C GLU A 231 28.48 -7.13 10.62
N ALA A 232 29.44 -6.35 11.18
CA ALA A 232 30.50 -6.91 12.00
C ALA A 232 30.01 -7.53 13.33
N GLN A 233 28.85 -7.09 13.83
CA GLN A 233 28.23 -7.59 15.06
C GLN A 233 27.28 -8.77 14.81
N ASP A 234 26.60 -8.81 13.66
CA ASP A 234 25.67 -9.86 13.27
C ASP A 234 26.11 -10.54 11.97
N GLY A 235 26.85 -11.64 12.12
CA GLY A 235 27.42 -12.42 11.02
C GLY A 235 26.45 -13.31 10.25
N ALA A 236 25.12 -13.15 10.38
CA ALA A 236 24.22 -14.01 9.63
C ALA A 236 24.19 -13.69 8.13
N PRO A 237 24.00 -14.72 7.27
CA PRO A 237 24.05 -14.54 5.81
C PRO A 237 23.08 -13.48 5.28
N ARG A 238 21.85 -13.42 5.84
CA ARG A 238 20.86 -12.41 5.44
C ARG A 238 21.33 -11.00 5.73
N VAL A 239 21.97 -10.76 6.87
CA VAL A 239 22.49 -9.45 7.25
C VAL A 239 23.58 -9.04 6.29
N ALA A 240 24.60 -9.88 6.11
CA ALA A 240 25.70 -9.60 5.19
C ALA A 240 25.22 -9.32 3.75
N THR A 241 24.29 -10.14 3.24
CA THR A 241 23.71 -9.95 1.89
C THR A 241 23.00 -8.60 1.76
N LYS A 242 22.19 -8.23 2.76
CA LYS A 242 21.40 -7.00 2.73
C LYS A 242 22.26 -5.75 2.94
N CYS A 243 23.18 -5.78 3.89
CA CYS A 243 24.13 -4.69 4.13
C CYS A 243 24.98 -4.45 2.87
N SER A 244 25.54 -5.51 2.27
CA SER A 244 26.29 -5.41 1.02
C SER A 244 25.48 -4.78 -0.11
N PHE A 245 24.24 -5.24 -0.32
CA PHE A 245 23.33 -4.65 -1.31
C PHE A 245 23.09 -3.16 -1.07
N ILE A 246 22.76 -2.76 0.17
CA ILE A 246 22.48 -1.36 0.49
C ILE A 246 23.73 -0.49 0.30
N ILE A 247 24.91 -0.98 0.70
CA ILE A 247 26.18 -0.26 0.55
C ILE A 247 26.52 -0.08 -0.93
N GLN A 248 26.33 -1.12 -1.76
CA GLN A 248 26.56 -1.06 -3.20
C GLN A 248 25.65 -0.05 -3.90
N HIS A 249 24.41 0.07 -3.45
CA HIS A 249 23.39 0.94 -4.05
C HIS A 249 23.06 2.17 -3.20
N VAL A 250 23.96 2.59 -2.31
CA VAL A 250 23.68 3.67 -1.33
C VAL A 250 23.36 5.01 -2.00
N ASN A 251 23.92 5.25 -3.20
CA ASN A 251 23.68 6.44 -4.00
C ASN A 251 22.28 6.46 -4.65
N GLU A 252 21.65 5.29 -4.80
CA GLU A 252 20.30 5.14 -5.35
C GLU A 252 19.22 5.19 -4.26
N LEU A 253 19.61 5.09 -2.99
CA LEU A 253 18.68 5.07 -1.86
C LEU A 253 17.94 6.40 -1.77
N ARG A 254 16.61 6.37 -1.85
CA ARG A 254 15.78 7.58 -1.79
C ARG A 254 15.79 8.22 -0.40
N THR A 255 16.26 9.46 -0.30
CA THR A 255 16.18 10.30 0.90
C THR A 255 15.38 11.56 0.59
N GLU A 256 14.84 12.20 1.63
CA GLU A 256 14.31 13.56 1.52
C GLU A 256 15.40 14.59 1.19
#